data_AF-A0A7S1CUH9-F1
#
_entry.id   AF-A0A7S1CUH9-F1
#
_cell.length_a   1.000
_cell.length_b   1.000
_cell.length_c   1.000
_cell.angle_alpha   90.00
_cell.angle_beta   90.00
_cell.angle_gamma   90.00
#
_symmetry.space_group_name_H-M   'P 1'
#
loop_
_entity.id
_entity.type
_entity.pdbx_description
1 polymer ?
#
loop_
_entity_poly.entity_id
_entity_poly.type
_entity_poly.pdbx_seq_one_letter_code
_entity_poly.pdbx_strand_id
1 'polypeptide(L)'
;KLFFGSSSDPEHLKSKTATDALYQTLAAKKLSRFNEYAALYPEAAYVYVGDNGQGDVLCAEALANDMVSNPRIIASFIHKVAPTMSTLSMFRKEENRPEDIVRSWKMRGIHLHQTHLGMAKAALDLDLISIDDVRKIGMSAVCEFERISSRYSGRHAGRHLPKAAKDLNSDIDSINSSLAEADRIPYVKTTSAEEAQTFPGDMISKQSSMEHDVILE
;
A
#
# COMPACT_ATOMS: atom_id res chain seq x y z
N LYS A 1 20.52 -7.82 16.37
CA LYS A 1 21.24 -7.68 15.08
C LYS A 1 20.73 -8.77 14.17
N LEU A 2 20.14 -8.43 13.01
CA LEU A 2 19.84 -9.41 11.98
C LEU A 2 21.15 -10.08 11.58
N PHE A 3 21.30 -11.37 11.86
CA PHE A 3 22.42 -12.15 11.36
C PHE A 3 22.08 -12.60 9.95
N PHE A 4 22.62 -11.86 8.98
CA PHE A 4 22.68 -12.30 7.60
C PHE A 4 23.65 -13.49 7.51
N GLY A 5 23.25 -14.54 6.80
CA GLY A 5 24.07 -15.72 6.56
C GLY A 5 25.45 -15.36 6.01
N SER A 6 26.41 -16.23 6.33
CA SER A 6 27.83 -16.10 6.01
C SER A 6 28.11 -16.09 4.50
N SER A 7 28.03 -14.92 3.87
CA SER A 7 28.80 -14.62 2.66
C SER A 7 29.17 -13.12 2.66
N SER A 8 30.45 -12.87 2.91
CA SER A 8 31.26 -11.65 2.69
C SER A 8 30.56 -10.43 2.09
N ASP A 9 30.04 -9.52 2.93
CA ASP A 9 30.60 -8.17 3.15
C ASP A 9 29.77 -7.39 4.21
N PRO A 10 30.22 -7.20 5.46
CA PRO A 10 29.43 -6.59 6.53
C PRO A 10 29.28 -5.04 6.43
N GLU A 11 29.86 -4.39 5.42
CA GLU A 11 29.90 -2.93 5.31
C GLU A 11 28.68 -2.28 4.64
N HIS A 12 27.88 -3.02 3.87
CA HIS A 12 26.83 -2.41 3.03
C HIS A 12 25.53 -2.03 3.76
N LEU A 13 25.37 -2.39 5.03
CA LEU A 13 24.16 -2.06 5.83
C LEU A 13 24.45 -1.17 7.05
N LYS A 14 25.52 -0.37 7.04
CA LYS A 14 25.70 0.68 8.06
C LYS A 14 24.54 1.67 7.95
N SER A 15 23.66 1.63 8.95
CA SER A 15 22.54 2.57 9.11
C SER A 15 23.04 4.01 9.00
N LYS A 16 22.76 4.69 7.88
CA LYS A 16 23.20 6.07 7.65
C LYS A 16 22.38 7.08 8.47
N THR A 17 21.16 6.71 8.89
CA THR A 17 20.24 7.55 9.67
C THR A 17 19.55 6.79 10.81
N ALA A 18 18.98 7.49 11.81
CA ALA A 18 18.18 6.86 12.86
C ALA A 18 16.91 6.18 12.32
N THR A 19 16.35 6.71 11.24
CA THR A 19 15.21 6.13 10.52
C THR A 19 15.57 4.78 9.91
N ASP A 20 16.76 4.64 9.34
CA ASP A 20 17.21 3.37 8.77
C ASP A 20 17.36 2.29 9.83
N ALA A 21 17.93 2.62 11.00
CA ALA A 21 18.04 1.70 12.14
C ALA A 21 16.65 1.26 12.65
N LEU A 22 15.69 2.19 12.68
CA LEU A 22 14.32 1.89 13.04
C LEU A 22 13.70 0.90 12.04
N TYR A 23 13.80 1.17 10.73
CA TYR A 23 13.28 0.28 9.70
C TYR A 23 13.94 -1.10 9.72
N GLN A 24 15.25 -1.18 9.95
CA GLN A 24 15.94 -2.46 10.13
C GLN A 24 15.40 -3.22 11.36
N THR A 25 15.12 -2.53 12.46
CA THR A 25 14.55 -3.13 13.68
C THR A 25 13.12 -3.63 13.44
N LEU A 26 12.30 -2.85 12.72
CA LEU A 26 10.94 -3.24 12.36
C LEU A 26 10.94 -4.44 11.41
N ALA A 27 11.80 -4.44 10.39
CA ALA A 27 11.97 -5.56 9.47
C ALA A 27 12.38 -6.83 10.22
N ALA A 28 13.34 -6.73 11.15
CA ALA A 28 13.78 -7.85 11.98
C ALA A 28 12.64 -8.46 12.80
N LYS A 29 11.81 -7.61 13.41
CA LYS A 29 10.66 -8.03 14.21
C LYS A 29 9.58 -8.68 13.35
N LYS A 30 9.32 -8.14 12.15
CA LYS A 30 8.38 -8.72 11.18
C LYS A 30 8.86 -10.09 10.70
N LEU A 31 10.15 -10.24 10.39
CA LEU A 31 10.76 -11.51 10.01
C LEU A 31 10.69 -12.57 11.13
N SER A 32 11.00 -12.20 12.38
CA SER A 32 10.86 -13.12 13.53
C SER A 32 9.43 -13.63 13.67
N ARG A 33 8.45 -12.71 13.62
CA ARG A 33 7.02 -13.05 13.70
C ARG A 33 6.56 -13.92 12.54
N PHE A 34 7.05 -13.65 11.34
CA PHE A 34 6.76 -14.49 10.19
C PHE A 34 7.28 -15.90 10.41
N ASN A 35 8.53 -16.07 10.87
CA ASN A 35 9.11 -17.40 11.12
C ASN A 35 8.36 -18.15 12.23
N GLU A 36 7.96 -17.46 13.30
CA GLU A 36 7.12 -18.03 14.36
C GLU A 36 5.76 -18.49 13.80
N TYR A 37 5.10 -17.66 12.99
CA TYR A 37 3.83 -18.01 12.36
C TYR A 37 3.96 -19.15 11.34
N ALA A 38 5.03 -19.14 10.54
CA ALA A 38 5.30 -20.16 9.53
C ALA A 38 5.63 -21.52 10.15
N ALA A 39 6.23 -21.53 11.35
CA ALA A 39 6.44 -22.75 12.11
C ALA A 39 5.14 -23.40 12.61
N LEU A 40 4.06 -22.62 12.79
CA LEU A 40 2.75 -23.14 13.20
C LEU A 40 2.00 -23.83 12.06
N TYR A 41 2.23 -23.43 10.82
CA TYR A 41 1.54 -23.96 9.63
C TYR A 41 2.56 -24.40 8.57
N PRO A 42 3.41 -25.40 8.86
CA PRO A 42 4.49 -25.80 7.95
C PRO A 42 4.00 -26.25 6.56
N GLU A 43 2.75 -26.67 6.43
CA GLU A 43 2.11 -27.06 5.18
C GLU A 43 1.66 -25.88 4.31
N ALA A 44 1.59 -24.68 4.88
CA ALA A 44 1.09 -23.51 4.16
C ALA A 44 2.15 -22.88 3.25
N ALA A 45 1.64 -22.25 2.19
CA ALA A 45 2.38 -21.29 1.40
C ALA A 45 1.85 -19.88 1.69
N TYR A 46 2.71 -18.89 1.54
CA TYR A 46 2.48 -17.55 2.07
C TYR A 46 2.63 -16.50 0.98
N VAL A 47 1.77 -15.49 1.08
CA VAL A 47 1.90 -14.21 0.39
C VAL A 47 2.19 -13.16 1.44
N TYR A 48 3.26 -12.38 1.24
CA TYR A 48 3.58 -11.27 2.11
C TYR A 48 2.97 -9.99 1.58
N VAL A 49 2.33 -9.19 2.42
CA VAL A 49 1.74 -7.90 2.04
C VAL A 49 2.24 -6.81 2.99
N GLY A 50 2.68 -5.67 2.45
CA GLY A 50 3.21 -4.56 3.26
C GLY A 50 3.34 -3.25 2.50
N ASP A 51 4.10 -2.30 3.05
CA ASP A 51 4.34 -0.99 2.44
C ASP A 51 5.82 -0.58 2.37
N ASN A 52 6.18 0.26 1.40
CA ASN A 52 7.58 0.67 1.24
C ASN A 52 8.03 1.84 2.14
N GLY A 53 7.27 2.15 3.19
CA GLY A 53 7.50 3.23 4.16
C GLY A 53 7.79 2.77 5.59
N GLN A 54 7.69 1.48 5.91
CA GLN A 54 7.88 0.95 7.28
C GLN A 54 8.72 -0.33 7.37
N GLY A 55 9.69 -0.48 6.47
CA GLY A 55 10.64 -1.60 6.48
C GLY A 55 10.07 -2.92 5.94
N ASP A 56 8.89 -2.95 5.33
CA ASP A 56 8.34 -4.19 4.74
C ASP A 56 9.13 -4.66 3.53
N VAL A 57 9.71 -3.74 2.77
CA VAL A 57 10.59 -4.09 1.66
C VAL A 57 11.81 -4.84 2.17
N LEU A 58 12.47 -4.38 3.24
CA LEU A 58 13.58 -5.11 3.85
C LEU A 58 13.17 -6.50 4.35
N CYS A 59 11.98 -6.62 4.94
CA CYS A 59 11.43 -7.91 5.35
C CYS A 59 11.23 -8.83 4.14
N ALA A 60 10.58 -8.34 3.09
CA ALA A 60 10.35 -9.06 1.84
C ALA A 60 11.66 -9.49 1.16
N GLU A 61 12.67 -8.62 1.15
CA GLU A 61 14.00 -8.95 0.63
C GLU A 61 14.70 -10.03 1.47
N ALA A 62 14.54 -10.02 2.80
CA ALA A 62 15.09 -11.05 3.67
C ALA A 62 14.41 -12.41 3.42
N LEU A 63 13.07 -12.40 3.31
CA LEU A 63 12.28 -13.58 2.96
C LEU A 63 12.66 -14.13 1.57
N ALA A 64 12.88 -13.26 0.60
CA ALA A 64 13.27 -13.65 -0.75
C ALA A 64 14.70 -14.19 -0.83
N ASN A 65 15.63 -13.65 -0.03
CA ASN A 65 17.00 -14.19 0.06
C ASN A 65 17.02 -15.58 0.72
N ASP A 66 16.09 -15.84 1.63
CA ASP A 66 15.96 -17.14 2.27
C ASP A 66 15.15 -18.13 1.44
N MET A 67 14.81 -17.85 0.17
CA MET A 67 14.05 -18.78 -0.69
C MET A 67 14.71 -20.17 -0.82
N VAL A 68 16.01 -20.28 -0.61
CA VAL A 68 16.73 -21.57 -0.57
C VAL A 68 16.37 -22.37 0.70
N SER A 69 16.12 -21.72 1.84
CA SER A 69 15.77 -22.36 3.11
C SER A 69 14.28 -22.28 3.46
N ASN A 70 13.53 -21.39 2.80
CA ASN A 70 12.12 -21.12 3.05
C ASN A 70 11.34 -20.96 1.72
N PRO A 71 11.12 -22.07 0.97
CA PRO A 71 10.45 -22.07 -0.33
C PRO A 71 8.95 -21.73 -0.25
N ARG A 72 8.46 -21.28 0.90
CA ARG A 72 7.02 -21.12 1.19
C ARG A 72 6.49 -19.72 0.91
N ILE A 73 7.35 -18.71 0.68
CA ILE A 73 6.90 -17.40 0.22
C ILE A 73 6.74 -17.43 -1.29
N ILE A 74 5.50 -17.30 -1.76
CA ILE A 74 5.18 -17.32 -3.20
C ILE A 74 5.42 -15.94 -3.83
N ALA A 75 4.94 -14.90 -3.16
CA ALA A 75 5.06 -13.52 -3.62
C ALA A 75 5.00 -12.54 -2.45
N SER A 76 5.59 -11.37 -2.65
CA SER A 76 5.47 -10.21 -1.75
C SER A 76 4.84 -9.04 -2.51
N PHE A 77 3.69 -8.55 -2.07
CA PHE A 77 3.03 -7.38 -2.63
C PHE A 77 3.22 -6.17 -1.71
N ILE A 78 3.82 -5.11 -2.25
CA ILE A 78 4.19 -3.92 -1.50
C ILE A 78 3.43 -2.71 -2.04
N HIS A 79 2.60 -2.10 -1.20
CA HIS A 79 1.97 -0.83 -1.52
C HIS A 79 3.01 0.29 -1.48
N LYS A 80 3.11 1.03 -2.59
CA LYS A 80 4.05 2.12 -2.75
C LYS A 80 3.49 3.42 -2.19
N VAL A 81 3.83 3.70 -0.94
CA VAL A 81 3.47 4.90 -0.18
C VAL A 81 4.58 5.96 -0.13
N ALA A 82 5.81 5.56 -0.46
CA ALA A 82 7.00 6.42 -0.52
C ALA A 82 7.68 6.36 -1.90
N PRO A 83 8.49 7.37 -2.28
CA PRO A 83 9.34 7.28 -3.47
C PRO A 83 10.24 6.03 -3.44
N THR A 84 10.34 5.32 -4.56
CA THR A 84 11.18 4.12 -4.70
C THR A 84 12.62 4.40 -4.26
N MET A 85 13.15 5.59 -4.57
CA MET A 85 14.52 5.96 -4.22
C MET A 85 14.73 6.27 -2.74
N SER A 86 13.69 6.52 -1.95
CA SER A 86 13.80 6.66 -0.50
C SER A 86 13.51 5.34 0.25
N THR A 87 13.11 4.29 -0.47
CA THR A 87 12.89 2.97 0.12
C THR A 87 14.22 2.33 0.49
N LEU A 88 14.37 2.02 1.77
CA LEU A 88 15.51 1.29 2.30
C LEU A 88 15.51 -0.15 1.76
N SER A 89 16.69 -0.60 1.31
CA SER A 89 16.87 -1.84 0.56
C SER A 89 18.28 -2.40 0.79
N MET A 90 18.39 -3.71 0.93
CA MET A 90 19.65 -4.45 1.02
C MET A 90 20.30 -4.66 -0.35
N PHE A 91 19.53 -4.50 -1.43
CA PHE A 91 20.01 -4.70 -2.80
C PHE A 91 20.42 -3.41 -3.50
N ARG A 92 20.24 -2.26 -2.83
CA ARG A 92 20.63 -0.97 -3.37
C ARG A 92 22.15 -0.79 -3.29
N LYS A 93 22.79 -0.58 -4.44
CA LYS A 93 24.13 0.02 -4.55
C LYS A 93 24.00 1.48 -4.99
N GLU A 94 24.99 2.29 -4.70
CA GLU A 94 24.95 3.74 -5.00
C GLU A 94 24.81 4.04 -6.51
N GLU A 95 25.25 3.11 -7.36
CA GLU A 95 25.21 3.21 -8.82
C GLU A 95 23.88 2.73 -9.44
N ASN A 96 22.99 2.10 -8.66
CA ASN A 96 21.77 1.53 -9.21
C ASN A 96 20.80 2.61 -9.69
N ARG A 97 20.31 2.48 -10.92
CA ARG A 97 19.16 3.25 -11.38
C ARG A 97 17.87 2.75 -10.69
N PRO A 98 16.85 3.61 -10.51
CA PRO A 98 15.58 3.20 -9.92
C PRO A 98 14.96 1.99 -10.61
N GLU A 99 15.07 1.92 -11.94
CA GLU A 99 14.51 0.83 -12.74
C GLU A 99 15.20 -0.52 -12.44
N ASP A 100 16.50 -0.50 -12.17
CA ASP A 100 17.26 -1.72 -11.88
C ASP A 100 16.90 -2.29 -10.50
N ILE A 101 16.65 -1.42 -9.52
CA ILE A 101 16.18 -1.83 -8.18
C ILE A 101 14.81 -2.49 -8.29
N VAL A 102 13.87 -1.85 -9.01
CA VAL A 102 12.52 -2.40 -9.22
C VAL A 102 12.57 -3.72 -9.98
N ARG A 103 13.43 -3.84 -11.00
CA ARG A 103 13.64 -5.10 -11.73
C ARG A 103 14.19 -6.18 -10.80
N SER A 104 15.18 -5.86 -9.97
CA SER A 104 15.76 -6.79 -8.99
C SER A 104 14.71 -7.32 -8.01
N TRP A 105 13.86 -6.44 -7.48
CA TRP A 105 12.73 -6.84 -6.64
C TRP A 105 11.75 -7.75 -7.37
N LYS A 106 11.35 -7.39 -8.59
CA LYS A 106 10.42 -8.20 -9.38
C LYS A 106 10.97 -9.60 -9.67
N MET A 107 12.26 -9.74 -9.99
CA MET A 107 12.90 -11.04 -10.20
C MET A 107 12.93 -11.92 -8.94
N ARG A 108 12.73 -11.33 -7.76
CA ARG A 108 12.69 -12.00 -6.46
C ARG A 108 11.27 -12.20 -5.93
N GLY A 109 10.26 -11.99 -6.78
CA GLY A 109 8.85 -12.09 -6.39
C GLY A 109 8.39 -10.95 -5.48
N ILE A 110 9.05 -9.78 -5.52
CA ILE A 110 8.65 -8.58 -4.77
C ILE A 110 8.03 -7.58 -5.75
N HIS A 111 6.74 -7.33 -5.59
CA HIS A 111 5.90 -6.57 -6.51
C HIS A 111 5.44 -5.27 -5.86
N LEU A 112 5.91 -4.13 -6.36
CA LEU A 112 5.50 -2.80 -5.87
C LEU A 112 4.35 -2.25 -6.72
N HIS A 113 3.28 -1.82 -6.08
CA HIS A 113 2.10 -1.26 -6.76
C HIS A 113 1.61 0.03 -6.11
N GLN A 114 1.05 0.93 -6.92
CA GLN A 114 0.47 2.18 -6.45
C GLN A 114 -0.86 2.00 -5.75
N THR A 115 -1.61 0.95 -6.09
CA THR A 115 -2.92 0.68 -5.51
C THR A 115 -3.03 -0.78 -5.07
N HIS A 116 -3.96 -1.05 -4.15
CA HIS A 116 -4.30 -2.41 -3.75
C HIS A 116 -4.93 -3.21 -4.90
N LEU A 117 -5.62 -2.53 -5.83
CA LEU A 117 -6.17 -3.17 -7.01
C LEU A 117 -5.06 -3.62 -7.98
N GLY A 118 -4.00 -2.82 -8.12
CA GLY A 118 -2.80 -3.21 -8.86
C GLY A 118 -2.10 -4.44 -8.24
N MET A 119 -2.05 -4.53 -6.90
CA MET A 119 -1.56 -5.74 -6.22
C MET A 119 -2.45 -6.95 -6.50
N ALA A 120 -3.78 -6.78 -6.46
CA ALA A 120 -4.72 -7.85 -6.80
C ALA A 120 -4.56 -8.33 -8.25
N LYS A 121 -4.34 -7.40 -9.20
CA LYS A 121 -4.05 -7.78 -10.59
C LYS A 121 -2.76 -8.58 -10.72
N ALA A 122 -1.70 -8.21 -10.00
CA ALA A 122 -0.47 -8.98 -9.98
C ALA A 122 -0.64 -10.36 -9.32
N ALA A 123 -1.51 -10.47 -8.30
CA ALA A 123 -1.87 -11.76 -7.71
C ALA A 123 -2.66 -12.65 -8.68
N LEU A 124 -3.55 -12.07 -9.49
CA LEU A 124 -4.23 -12.78 -10.58
C LEU A 124 -3.23 -13.27 -11.64
N ASP A 125 -2.26 -12.43 -12.03
CA ASP A 125 -1.23 -12.80 -13.02
C ASP A 125 -0.30 -13.92 -12.54
N LEU A 126 -0.30 -14.20 -11.24
CA LEU A 126 0.42 -15.29 -10.59
C LEU A 126 -0.49 -16.47 -10.20
N ASP A 127 -1.74 -16.50 -10.69
CA ASP A 127 -2.76 -17.50 -10.38
C ASP A 127 -3.04 -17.69 -8.88
N LEU A 128 -2.84 -16.65 -8.07
CA LEU A 128 -3.04 -16.70 -6.61
C LEU A 128 -4.50 -16.42 -6.20
N ILE A 129 -5.23 -15.68 -7.04
CA ILE A 129 -6.64 -15.34 -6.83
C ILE A 129 -7.38 -15.37 -8.17
N SER A 130 -8.70 -15.56 -8.12
CA SER A 130 -9.53 -15.57 -9.31
C SER A 130 -9.84 -14.16 -9.83
N ILE A 131 -10.24 -14.06 -11.10
CA ILE A 131 -10.71 -12.79 -11.69
C ILE A 131 -11.94 -12.24 -10.94
N ASP A 132 -12.80 -13.12 -10.42
CA ASP A 132 -13.97 -12.72 -9.61
C ASP A 132 -13.55 -12.08 -8.28
N ASP A 133 -12.48 -12.57 -7.66
CA ASP A 133 -11.94 -11.98 -6.43
C ASP A 133 -11.30 -10.62 -6.70
N VAL A 134 -10.59 -10.46 -7.83
CA VAL A 134 -10.09 -9.15 -8.27
C VAL A 134 -11.25 -8.17 -8.50
N ARG A 135 -12.34 -8.61 -9.13
CA ARG A 135 -13.54 -7.79 -9.32
C ARG A 135 -14.13 -7.33 -7.99
N LYS A 136 -14.26 -8.22 -7.00
CA LYS A 136 -14.73 -7.86 -5.64
C LYS A 136 -13.83 -6.80 -5.01
N ILE A 137 -12.50 -6.99 -5.08
CA ILE A 137 -11.52 -6.02 -4.56
C ILE A 137 -11.66 -4.67 -5.28
N GLY A 138 -11.82 -4.69 -6.60
CA GLY A 138 -12.05 -3.49 -7.41
C GLY A 138 -13.32 -2.74 -7.01
N MET A 139 -14.44 -3.43 -6.88
CA MET A 139 -15.70 -2.84 -6.40
C MET A 139 -15.54 -2.22 -5.00
N SER A 140 -14.90 -2.93 -4.07
CA SER A 140 -14.63 -2.39 -2.72
C SER A 140 -13.71 -1.17 -2.76
N ALA A 141 -12.68 -1.18 -3.62
CA ALA A 141 -11.77 -0.05 -3.78
C ALA A 141 -12.48 1.19 -4.35
N VAL A 142 -13.39 1.01 -5.30
CA VAL A 142 -14.23 2.10 -5.85
C VAL A 142 -15.11 2.69 -4.75
N CYS A 143 -15.90 1.85 -4.05
CA CYS A 143 -16.77 2.33 -2.99
C CYS A 143 -16.00 3.08 -1.89
N GLU A 144 -14.83 2.56 -1.50
CA GLU A 144 -13.99 3.19 -0.48
C GLU A 144 -13.38 4.50 -0.97
N PHE A 145 -12.95 4.56 -2.24
CA PHE A 145 -12.47 5.79 -2.85
C PHE A 145 -13.56 6.87 -2.86
N GLU A 146 -14.77 6.52 -3.30
CA GLU A 146 -15.92 7.45 -3.32
C GLU A 146 -16.25 7.95 -1.92
N ARG A 147 -16.28 7.06 -0.92
CA ARG A 147 -16.51 7.41 0.49
C ARG A 147 -15.47 8.39 1.02
N ILE A 148 -14.19 8.15 0.74
CA ILE A 148 -13.08 9.04 1.11
C ILE A 148 -13.22 10.37 0.35
N SER A 149 -13.45 10.32 -0.96
CA SER A 149 -13.61 11.51 -1.80
C SER A 149 -14.73 12.41 -1.28
N SER A 150 -15.92 11.86 -1.00
CA SER A 150 -17.05 12.62 -0.46
C SER A 150 -16.78 13.21 0.93
N ARG A 151 -16.01 12.53 1.78
CA ARG A 151 -15.65 13.04 3.11
C ARG A 151 -14.64 14.19 3.04
N TYR A 152 -13.75 14.17 2.05
CA TYR A 152 -12.61 15.09 1.98
C TYR A 152 -12.68 16.10 0.82
N SER A 153 -13.75 16.14 0.01
CA SER A 153 -13.92 16.96 -1.21
C SER A 153 -14.02 18.48 -1.01
N GLY A 154 -13.78 19.00 0.20
CA GLY A 154 -13.85 20.44 0.52
C GLY A 154 -12.59 21.25 0.15
N ARG A 155 -12.37 22.39 0.82
CA ARG A 155 -11.24 23.33 0.60
C ARG A 155 -9.84 22.72 0.77
N HIS A 156 -9.76 21.49 1.31
CA HIS A 156 -8.55 20.66 1.44
C HIS A 156 -8.65 19.35 0.66
N ALA A 157 -9.54 19.26 -0.35
CA ALA A 157 -9.68 18.15 -1.29
C ALA A 157 -8.32 17.51 -1.50
N GLY A 158 -8.17 16.30 -0.93
CA GLY A 158 -6.87 15.74 -0.62
C GLY A 158 -5.96 15.94 -1.82
N ARG A 159 -4.83 16.64 -1.64
CA ARG A 159 -3.91 17.02 -2.74
C ARG A 159 -3.54 15.81 -3.64
N HIS A 160 -3.69 14.61 -3.09
CA HIS A 160 -3.40 13.34 -3.73
C HIS A 160 -4.62 12.61 -4.31
N LEU A 161 -5.87 13.05 -4.08
CA LEU A 161 -7.10 12.41 -4.61
C LEU A 161 -7.12 12.34 -6.14
N PRO A 162 -6.79 13.40 -6.91
CA PRO A 162 -6.75 13.31 -8.38
C PRO A 162 -5.72 12.30 -8.87
N LYS A 163 -4.55 12.25 -8.22
CA LYS A 163 -3.53 11.25 -8.55
C LYS A 163 -3.99 9.84 -8.19
N ALA A 164 -4.59 9.65 -7.02
CA ALA A 164 -5.10 8.35 -6.58
C ALA A 164 -6.23 7.84 -7.50
N ALA A 165 -7.13 8.72 -7.96
CA ALA A 165 -8.14 8.37 -8.95
C ALA A 165 -7.51 7.93 -10.27
N LYS A 166 -6.49 8.65 -10.75
CA LYS A 166 -5.76 8.29 -11.97
C LYS A 166 -5.08 6.92 -11.82
N ASP A 167 -4.36 6.71 -10.72
CA ASP A 167 -3.65 5.46 -10.45
C ASP A 167 -4.67 4.28 -10.36
N LEU A 168 -5.80 4.47 -9.67
CA LEU A 168 -6.85 3.44 -9.54
C LEU A 168 -7.57 3.17 -10.86
N ASN A 169 -7.94 4.20 -11.63
CA ASN A 169 -8.59 4.03 -12.93
C ASN A 169 -7.68 3.33 -13.95
N SER A 170 -6.37 3.55 -13.89
CA SER A 170 -5.41 2.82 -14.71
C SER A 170 -5.39 1.32 -14.41
N ASP A 171 -5.54 0.93 -13.14
CA ASP A 171 -5.64 -0.48 -12.75
C ASP A 171 -7.02 -1.06 -13.14
N ILE A 172 -8.09 -0.28 -13.00
CA ILE A 172 -9.45 -0.63 -13.47
C ILE A 172 -9.45 -0.90 -14.98
N ASP A 173 -8.82 -0.05 -15.79
CA ASP A 173 -8.68 -0.24 -17.25
C ASP A 173 -8.03 -1.59 -17.58
N SER A 174 -6.92 -1.89 -16.91
CA SER A 174 -6.17 -3.13 -17.08
C SER A 174 -7.02 -4.37 -16.76
N ILE A 175 -7.79 -4.32 -15.68
CA ILE A 175 -8.66 -5.44 -15.26
C ILE A 175 -9.89 -5.56 -16.15
N ASN A 176 -10.55 -4.45 -16.49
CA ASN A 176 -11.74 -4.41 -17.34
C ASN A 176 -11.49 -4.93 -18.75
N SER A 177 -10.24 -4.87 -19.21
CA SER A 177 -9.81 -5.49 -20.47
C SER A 177 -9.92 -7.02 -20.46
N SER A 178 -9.98 -7.63 -19.27
CA SER A 178 -10.10 -9.09 -19.08
C SER A 178 -11.51 -9.52 -18.61
N LEU A 179 -12.44 -8.57 -18.42
CA LEU A 179 -13.80 -8.82 -17.93
C LEU A 179 -14.83 -8.67 -19.05
N ALA A 180 -15.90 -9.46 -18.96
CA ALA A 180 -17.10 -9.23 -19.77
C ALA A 180 -17.71 -7.85 -19.44
N GLU A 181 -18.40 -7.25 -20.40
CA GLU A 181 -18.92 -5.88 -20.26
C GLU A 181 -19.84 -5.70 -19.03
N ALA A 182 -20.69 -6.69 -18.76
CA ALA A 182 -21.59 -6.69 -17.60
C ALA A 182 -20.86 -6.79 -16.24
N ASP A 183 -19.63 -7.28 -16.24
CA ASP A 183 -18.82 -7.51 -15.04
C ASP A 183 -17.71 -6.47 -14.85
N ARG A 184 -17.66 -5.44 -15.68
CA ARG A 184 -16.66 -4.38 -15.54
C ARG A 184 -16.79 -3.65 -14.21
N ILE A 185 -15.64 -3.30 -13.65
CA ILE A 185 -15.52 -2.44 -12.47
C ILE A 185 -15.76 -0.99 -12.94
N PRO A 186 -16.63 -0.22 -12.28
CA PRO A 186 -16.87 1.18 -12.63
C PRO A 186 -15.66 2.05 -12.31
N TYR A 187 -15.42 3.07 -13.12
CA TYR A 187 -14.37 4.06 -12.86
C TYR A 187 -14.72 4.98 -11.70
N VAL A 188 -13.72 5.36 -10.91
CA VAL A 188 -13.88 6.40 -9.90
C VAL A 188 -13.85 7.78 -10.54
N LYS A 189 -14.69 8.68 -10.02
CA LYS A 189 -14.71 10.10 -10.40
C LYS A 189 -14.06 10.93 -9.31
N THR A 190 -13.29 11.93 -9.70
CA THR A 190 -12.95 13.02 -8.77
C THR A 190 -14.02 14.08 -8.86
N THR A 191 -14.75 14.32 -7.77
CA THR A 191 -15.65 15.48 -7.66
C THR A 191 -14.80 16.73 -7.90
N SER A 192 -15.12 17.50 -8.94
CA SER A 192 -14.52 18.83 -9.10
C SER A 192 -14.94 19.67 -7.88
N ALA A 193 -14.11 20.62 -7.47
CA ALA A 193 -14.40 21.49 -6.33
C ALA A 193 -15.73 22.28 -6.47
N GLU A 194 -16.31 22.32 -7.68
CA GLU A 194 -17.58 22.99 -7.99
C GLU A 194 -18.82 22.15 -7.63
N GLU A 195 -18.73 20.81 -7.65
CA GLU A 195 -19.87 19.91 -7.34
C GLU A 195 -20.02 19.59 -5.85
N ALA A 196 -19.05 19.97 -5.00
CA ALA A 196 -19.09 19.72 -3.56
C ALA A 196 -20.03 20.65 -2.77
N GLN A 197 -20.74 21.56 -3.44
CA GLN A 197 -21.78 22.39 -2.84
C GLN A 197 -23.16 21.80 -3.06
N THR A 198 -23.54 20.77 -2.30
CA THR A 198 -24.92 20.55 -1.80
C THR A 198 -25.01 19.24 -1.04
N PHE A 199 -24.72 19.26 0.26
CA PHE A 199 -25.39 18.36 1.19
C PHE A 199 -25.84 19.16 2.42
N PRO A 200 -27.16 19.33 2.62
CA PRO A 200 -27.70 19.97 3.81
C PRO A 200 -27.66 18.96 4.96
N GLY A 201 -26.55 18.94 5.69
CA GLY A 201 -26.31 17.99 6.78
C GLY A 201 -25.84 18.60 8.10
N ASP A 202 -25.54 19.90 8.16
CA ASP A 202 -25.17 20.60 9.40
C ASP A 202 -26.33 21.48 9.87
N MET A 203 -27.38 20.84 10.38
CA MET A 203 -28.34 21.46 11.29
C MET A 203 -28.19 20.81 12.67
N ILE A 204 -27.09 21.12 13.35
CA ILE A 204 -27.08 21.12 14.81
C ILE A 204 -26.95 22.58 15.25
N SER A 205 -28.07 23.05 15.77
CA SER A 205 -28.41 24.39 16.21
C SER A 205 -27.36 25.04 17.10
N LYS A 206 -26.87 26.21 16.68
CA LYS A 206 -26.50 27.30 17.60
C LYS A 206 -27.79 27.98 18.05
N GLN A 207 -28.25 27.72 19.27
CA GLN A 207 -29.04 28.67 20.05
C GLN A 207 -28.06 29.29 21.07
N SER A 208 -27.52 30.47 20.78
CA SER A 208 -28.10 31.79 21.07
C SER A 208 -28.01 32.14 22.56
N SER A 209 -26.86 32.69 22.93
CA SER A 209 -26.71 33.62 24.05
C SER A 209 -27.42 34.92 23.71
N MET A 210 -28.47 35.28 24.47
CA MET A 210 -28.90 36.66 24.61
C MET A 210 -29.16 36.95 26.08
N GLU A 211 -28.35 37.86 26.60
CA GLU A 211 -28.56 38.62 27.82
C GLU A 211 -29.88 39.38 27.74
N HIS A 212 -30.61 39.44 28.86
CA HIS A 212 -31.59 40.49 29.11
C HIS A 212 -31.41 40.93 30.56
N ASP A 213 -30.67 42.03 30.74
CA ASP A 213 -30.85 42.92 31.87
C ASP A 213 -32.19 43.65 31.70
N VAL A 214 -33.05 43.55 32.71
CA VAL A 214 -34.18 44.46 32.91
C VAL A 214 -34.04 45.02 34.32
N ILE A 215 -33.66 46.29 34.39
CA ILE A 215 -33.87 47.18 35.54
C ILE A 215 -35.36 47.52 35.58
N LEU A 216 -35.98 47.56 36.78
CA LEU A 216 -36.75 48.71 37.28
C LEU A 216 -37.33 48.47 38.69
N GLU A 217 -37.11 49.51 39.50
CA GLU A 217 -37.78 49.94 40.77
C GLU A 217 -37.58 49.15 42.06
#